data_AF-A0A8E0WMB2-F1
#
_entry.id   AF-A0A8E0WMB2-F1
#
_cell.length_a   1.000
_cell.length_b   1.000
_cell.length_c   1.000
_cell.angle_alpha   90.00
_cell.angle_beta   90.00
_cell.angle_gamma   90.00
#
_symmetry.space_group_name_H-M   'P 1'
#
loop_
_entity.id
_entity.type
_entity.pdbx_description
1 polymer ?
#
loop_
_entity_poly.entity_id
_entity_poly.type
_entity_poly.pdbx_seq_one_letter_code
_entity_poly.pdbx_strand_id
1 'polypeptide(L)' 'MIMSEEEYRNQPDVIDLPEWEKTFYYLIYVGHYKDYDDALDILTQNLRNPEELIQLKKI' A
#
# COMPACT_ATOMS: atom_id res chain seq x y z
N MET A 1 7.61 -7.64 -7.80
CA MET A 1 7.04 -8.10 -9.08
C MET A 1 6.10 -7.02 -9.56
N ILE A 2 6.28 -6.49 -10.76
CA ILE A 2 5.38 -5.47 -11.32
C ILE A 2 4.16 -6.20 -11.86
N MET A 3 2.96 -5.74 -11.52
CA MET A 3 1.70 -6.37 -11.92
C MET A 3 0.71 -5.30 -12.41
N SER A 4 -0.22 -5.73 -13.25
CA SER A 4 -1.25 -4.82 -13.79
C SER A 4 -2.31 -4.51 -12.73
N GLU A 5 -3.03 -3.38 -12.87
CA GLU A 5 -4.13 -3.03 -11.95
C GLU A 5 -5.20 -4.13 -11.84
N GLU A 6 -5.49 -4.81 -12.96
CA GLU A 6 -6.45 -5.90 -13.02
C GLU A 6 -5.96 -7.14 -12.24
N GLU A 7 -4.67 -7.45 -12.33
CA GLU A 7 -4.05 -8.54 -11.56
C GLU A 7 -4.04 -8.22 -10.06
N TYR A 8 -3.77 -6.96 -9.70
CA TYR A 8 -3.80 -6.49 -8.33
C TYR A 8 -5.19 -6.62 -7.69
N ARG A 9 -6.25 -6.19 -8.39
CA ARG A 9 -7.63 -6.26 -7.89
C ARG A 9 -8.15 -7.69 -7.74
N ASN A 10 -7.61 -8.63 -8.51
CA ASN A 10 -7.99 -10.04 -8.48
C ASN A 10 -7.19 -10.86 -7.47
N GLN A 11 -6.26 -10.25 -6.72
CA GLN A 11 -5.54 -10.97 -5.66
C GLN A 11 -6.46 -11.24 -4.46
N PRO A 12 -6.61 -12.51 -4.05
CA PRO A 12 -7.45 -12.87 -2.91
C PRO A 12 -6.93 -12.24 -1.62
N ASP A 13 -5.60 -12.15 -1.46
CA ASP A 13 -4.96 -11.52 -0.31
C ASP A 13 -5.23 -10.02 -0.20
N VAL A 14 -5.41 -9.32 -1.33
CA VAL A 14 -5.65 -7.86 -1.32
C VAL A 14 -7.05 -7.52 -0.83
N ILE A 15 -8.03 -8.42 -0.95
CA ILE A 15 -9.43 -8.13 -0.65
C ILE A 15 -9.68 -7.93 0.85
N ASP A 16 -9.02 -8.71 1.71
CA ASP A 16 -9.21 -8.69 3.18
C ASP A 16 -8.30 -7.70 3.92
N LEU A 17 -7.36 -7.05 3.22
CA LEU A 17 -6.44 -6.10 3.84
C LEU A 17 -7.13 -4.79 4.25
N PRO A 18 -6.66 -4.12 5.32
CA PRO A 18 -7.06 -2.76 5.63
C PRO A 18 -6.69 -1.79 4.50
N GLU A 19 -7.40 -0.65 4.43
CA GLU A 19 -7.32 0.30 3.32
C GLU A 19 -5.89 0.82 3.10
N TRP A 20 -5.17 1.15 4.18
CA TRP A 20 -3.77 1.57 4.10
C TRP A 20 -2.82 0.50 3.51
N GLU A 21 -3.01 -0.78 3.82
CA GLU A 21 -2.20 -1.87 3.22
C GLU A 21 -2.52 -2.02 1.73
N LYS A 22 -3.79 -1.91 1.36
CA LYS A 22 -4.21 -1.89 -0.04
C LYS A 22 -3.58 -0.71 -0.79
N THR A 23 -3.49 0.47 -0.18
CA THR A 23 -2.81 1.61 -0.79
C THR A 23 -1.32 1.35 -0.92
N PHE A 24 -0.70 0.77 0.11
CA PHE A 24 0.74 0.46 0.12
C PHE A 24 1.13 -0.53 -0.97
N TYR A 25 0.45 -1.68 -1.05
CA TYR A 25 0.71 -2.68 -2.06
C TYR A 25 0.41 -2.17 -3.47
N TYR A 26 -0.62 -1.33 -3.65
CA TYR A 26 -0.87 -0.68 -4.93
C TYR A 26 0.31 0.20 -5.36
N LEU A 27 0.89 0.98 -4.45
CA LEU A 27 2.06 1.82 -4.76
C LEU A 27 3.27 0.97 -5.18
N ILE A 28 3.56 -0.12 -4.47
CA ILE A 28 4.71 -0.98 -4.79
C ILE A 28 4.49 -1.76 -6.09
N TYR A 29 3.31 -2.33 -6.27
CA TYR A 29 3.06 -3.32 -7.32
C TYR A 29 2.58 -2.71 -8.64
N VAL A 30 1.83 -1.61 -8.57
CA VAL A 30 1.27 -0.88 -9.72
C VAL A 30 1.94 0.48 -9.88
N GLY A 31 2.19 1.21 -8.78
CA GLY A 31 2.76 2.56 -8.81
C GLY A 31 4.23 2.62 -9.23
N HIS A 32 4.90 1.47 -9.39
CA HIS A 32 6.30 1.35 -9.79
C HIS A 32 7.28 2.11 -8.88
N TYR A 33 6.94 2.32 -7.61
CA TYR A 33 7.89 2.84 -6.65
C TYR A 33 8.98 1.79 -6.44
N LYS A 34 10.21 2.14 -6.85
CA LYS A 34 11.36 1.23 -6.81
C LYS A 34 11.81 0.91 -5.40
N ASP A 35 11.54 1.81 -4.46
CA ASP A 35 12.01 1.75 -3.10
C ASP A 35 10.84 1.72 -2.12
N TYR A 36 10.92 0.79 -1.17
CA TYR A 36 9.94 0.59 -0.11
C TYR A 36 9.78 1.87 0.73
N ASP A 37 10.89 2.56 1.02
CA ASP A 37 10.91 3.81 1.77
C ASP A 37 10.15 4.94 1.05
N ASP A 38 10.29 5.08 -0.28
CA ASP A 38 9.55 6.09 -1.05
C ASP A 38 8.04 5.81 -1.04
N ALA A 39 7.65 4.54 -1.20
CA ALA A 39 6.25 4.15 -1.12
C ALA A 39 5.66 4.42 0.27
N LEU A 40 6.45 4.17 1.32
CA LEU A 40 6.07 4.41 2.71
C LEU A 40 5.95 5.90 3.04
N ASP A 41 6.87 6.73 2.54
CA ASP A 41 6.84 8.19 2.73
C ASP A 41 5.56 8.78 2.10
N ILE A 42 5.25 8.39 0.86
CA ILE A 42 4.04 8.82 0.15
C ILE A 42 2.77 8.33 0.86
N LEU A 43 2.77 7.10 1.34
CA LEU A 43 1.67 6.56 2.13
C LEU A 43 1.47 7.39 3.41
N THR A 44 2.56 7.67 4.13
CA THR A 44 2.54 8.47 5.38
C THR A 44 2.07 9.90 5.13
N GLN A 45 2.41 10.50 3.98
CA GLN A 45 1.91 11.82 3.57
C GLN A 45 0.41 11.81 3.20
N ASN A 46 -0.10 10.71 2.65
CA ASN A 46 -1.50 10.59 2.23
C ASN A 46 -2.44 10.10 3.35
N LEU A 47 -1.91 9.39 4.35
CA LEU A 47 -2.70 8.95 5.49
C LEU A 47 -2.96 10.11 6.45
N ARG A 48 -4.19 10.62 6.39
CA ARG A 48 -4.67 11.67 7.28
C ARG A 48 -5.24 11.12 8.60
N ASN A 49 -5.40 9.81 8.68
CA ASN A 49 -6.10 9.16 9.78
C ASN A 49 -5.09 8.63 10.81
N PRO A 50 -5.13 9.09 12.08
CA PRO A 50 -4.16 8.69 13.09
C PRO A 50 -4.18 7.18 13.40
N GLU A 51 -5.31 6.49 13.22
CA GLU A 51 -5.39 5.03 13.41
C GLU A 51 -4.59 4.25 12.35
N GLU A 52 -4.58 4.71 11.11
CA GLU A 52 -3.80 4.09 10.02
C GLU A 52 -2.30 4.35 10.21
N LEU A 53 -1.94 5.54 10.69
CA LEU A 53 -0.56 5.88 11.08
C LEU A 53 -0.07 5.03 12.27
N ILE A 54 -0.95 4.70 13.22
CA ILE A 54 -0.61 3.84 14.37
C ILE A 54 -0.36 2.39 13.92
N GLN A 55 -1.08 1.90 12.89
CA GLN A 55 -0.87 0.56 12.34
C GLN A 55 0.47 0.46 11.61
N LEU A 56 0.84 1.48 10.82
CA LEU A 56 2.14 1.54 10.16
C LEU A 56 3.34 1.53 11.11
N LYS A 57 3.23 2.19 12.28
CA LYS A 57 4.31 2.21 13.28
C LYS A 57 4.56 0.87 13.98
N LYS A 58 3.71 -0.13 13.76
CA LYS A 58 3.84 -1.46 14.39
C LYS A 58 4.56 -2.49 13.52
N ILE A 59 4.94 -2.11 12.30
CA ILE A 59 5.61 -2.94 11.29
C ILE A 59 7.08 -2.57 11.27
#